data_AF-A0A7D3X3Z7-F1
#
_entry.id   AF-A0A7D3X3Z7-F1
#
_cell.length_a   1.000
_cell.length_b   1.000
_cell.length_c   1.000
_cell.angle_alpha   90.00
_cell.angle_beta   90.00
_cell.angle_gamma   90.00
#
_symmetry.space_group_name_H-M   'P 1'
#
loop_
_entity.id
_entity.type
_entity.pdbx_description
1 polymer ?
#
loop_
_entity_poly.entity_id
_entity_poly.type
_entity_poly.pdbx_seq_one_letter_code
_entity_poly.pdbx_strand_id
1 'polypeptide(L)'
;MAHYPVLSLFFGCLLAPVLEEILFRGLLLRGLLRNYSPVVAIGQSALLFGVFHLNPAQSLFALLMGLMLGWLYYRTQSLALCIALHALNNLLSFSSMMYNGTALNEAAQHRILSSNSFLLTLLVAGLLMGGLLWWINRITSPAPAELAG
;
A
#
# COMPACT_ATOMS: atom_id res chain seq x y z
N MET A 1 16.10 12.19 10.16
CA MET A 1 15.32 12.57 8.97
C MET A 1 14.32 13.72 9.20
N ALA A 2 14.19 14.29 10.40
CA ALA A 2 13.26 15.40 10.67
C ALA A 2 13.77 16.81 10.29
N HIS A 3 15.04 16.96 9.90
CA HIS A 3 15.65 18.29 9.67
C HIS A 3 15.34 18.93 8.31
N TYR A 4 14.85 18.15 7.34
CA TYR A 4 14.50 18.64 5.99
C TYR A 4 13.15 18.07 5.53
N PRO A 5 12.02 18.65 5.98
CA PRO A 5 10.69 18.11 5.71
C PRO A 5 10.33 18.15 4.22
N VAL A 6 10.77 19.17 3.48
CA VAL A 6 10.54 19.28 2.03
C VAL A 6 11.25 18.16 1.26
N LEU A 7 12.51 17.87 1.60
CA LEU A 7 13.25 16.77 0.97
C LEU A 7 12.61 15.42 1.31
N SER A 8 12.20 15.23 2.57
CA SER A 8 11.56 13.99 3.01
C SER A 8 10.22 13.77 2.31
N LEU A 9 9.45 14.83 2.07
CA LEU A 9 8.21 14.78 1.31
C LEU A 9 8.48 14.38 -0.14
N PHE A 10 9.41 15.06 -0.82
CA PHE A 10 9.70 14.77 -2.23
C PHE A 10 10.24 13.35 -2.42
N PHE A 11 11.29 12.98 -1.68
CA PHE A 11 11.93 11.67 -1.85
C PHE A 11 11.08 10.53 -1.30
N GLY A 12 10.52 10.67 -0.10
CA GLY A 12 9.79 9.59 0.57
C GLY A 12 8.34 9.45 0.12
N CYS A 13 7.66 10.54 -0.25
CA CYS A 13 6.23 10.49 -0.57
C CYS A 13 5.94 10.50 -2.08
N LEU A 14 6.88 10.94 -2.92
CA LEU A 14 6.68 11.02 -4.37
C LEU A 14 7.64 10.10 -5.12
N LEU A 15 8.95 10.30 -4.96
CA LEU A 15 9.94 9.56 -5.74
C LEU A 15 10.02 8.07 -5.36
N ALA A 16 10.05 7.76 -4.06
CA ALA A 16 10.14 6.38 -3.58
C ALA A 16 8.95 5.53 -4.07
N PRO A 17 7.67 5.96 -3.92
CA PRO A 17 6.53 5.22 -4.49
C PRO A 17 6.63 4.98 -6.00
N VAL A 18 7.12 5.95 -6.78
CA VAL A 18 7.33 5.76 -8.22
C VAL A 18 8.32 4.62 -8.49
N LEU A 19 9.50 4.67 -7.85
CA LEU A 19 10.55 3.69 -8.06
C LEU A 19 10.15 2.30 -7.55
N GLU A 20 9.53 2.25 -6.38
CA GLU A 20 9.05 1.02 -5.76
C GLU A 20 7.97 0.36 -6.60
N GLU A 21 6.95 1.09 -7.07
CA GLU A 21 5.92 0.50 -7.90
C GLU A 21 6.48 0.04 -9.26
N ILE A 22 7.39 0.78 -9.89
CA ILE A 22 8.07 0.34 -11.12
C ILE A 22 8.78 -0.99 -10.88
N LEU A 23 9.54 -1.11 -9.79
CA LEU A 23 10.29 -2.32 -9.47
C LEU A 23 9.37 -3.50 -9.12
N PHE A 24 8.45 -3.32 -8.18
CA PHE A 24 7.68 -4.42 -7.60
C PHE A 24 6.46 -4.81 -8.45
N ARG A 25 5.80 -3.85 -9.11
CA ARG A 25 4.59 -4.10 -9.92
C ARG A 25 4.94 -4.17 -11.40
N GLY A 26 5.67 -3.18 -11.89
CA GLY A 26 6.04 -3.07 -13.30
C GLY A 26 7.00 -4.16 -13.78
N LEU A 27 7.98 -4.53 -12.96
CA LEU A 27 8.99 -5.53 -13.29
C LEU A 27 8.74 -6.87 -12.60
N LEU A 28 8.79 -6.92 -11.27
CA LEU A 28 8.75 -8.17 -10.50
C LEU A 28 7.41 -8.89 -10.64
N LEU A 29 6.29 -8.27 -10.23
CA LEU A 29 4.97 -8.90 -10.30
C LEU A 29 4.61 -9.26 -11.74
N ARG A 30 4.85 -8.36 -12.69
CA ARG A 30 4.62 -8.64 -14.12
C ARG A 30 5.41 -9.84 -14.60
N GLY A 31 6.67 -9.98 -14.21
CA GLY A 31 7.50 -11.15 -14.53
C GLY A 31 7.02 -12.44 -13.85
N LEU A 32 6.60 -12.37 -12.59
CA LEU A 32 6.05 -13.51 -11.85
C LEU A 32 4.73 -14.01 -12.43
N LEU A 33 3.85 -13.10 -12.87
CA LEU A 33 2.58 -13.45 -13.50
C LEU A 33 2.74 -14.27 -14.79
N ARG A 34 3.93 -14.30 -15.38
CA ARG A 34 4.22 -15.12 -16.55
C ARG A 34 4.37 -16.61 -16.24
N ASN A 35 4.80 -16.94 -15.02
CA ASN A 35 5.22 -18.29 -14.64
C ASN A 35 4.41 -18.87 -13.46
N TYR A 36 3.68 -18.02 -12.73
CA TYR A 36 2.96 -18.40 -11.52
C TYR A 36 1.50 -17.96 -11.59
N SER A 37 0.64 -18.64 -10.82
CA SER A 37 -0.75 -18.20 -10.65
C SER A 37 -0.80 -16.80 -10.02
N PRO A 38 -1.85 -16.00 -10.29
CA PRO A 38 -1.95 -14.64 -9.76
C PRO A 38 -1.79 -14.54 -8.25
N VAL A 39 -2.37 -15.49 -7.50
CA VAL A 39 -2.27 -15.53 -6.04
C VAL A 39 -0.83 -15.69 -5.58
N VAL A 40 -0.08 -16.61 -6.20
CA VAL A 40 1.34 -16.86 -5.87
C VAL A 40 2.21 -15.68 -6.28
N ALA A 41 2.00 -15.13 -7.48
CA ALA A 41 2.77 -13.99 -7.99
C ALA A 41 2.58 -12.74 -7.12
N ILE A 42 1.33 -12.42 -6.75
CA ILE A 42 0.99 -11.30 -5.86
C ILE A 42 1.60 -11.54 -4.48
N GLY A 43 1.46 -12.75 -3.92
CA GLY A 43 2.01 -13.08 -2.61
C GLY A 43 3.53 -12.93 -2.54
N GLN A 44 4.25 -13.41 -3.55
CA GLN A 44 5.71 -13.30 -3.63
C GLN A 44 6.18 -11.86 -3.81
N SER A 45 5.55 -11.09 -4.71
CA SER A 45 5.87 -9.67 -4.89
C SER A 45 5.63 -8.87 -3.61
N ALA A 46 4.50 -9.09 -2.94
CA ALA A 46 4.16 -8.43 -1.68
C ALA A 46 5.12 -8.79 -0.54
N LEU A 47 5.54 -10.06 -0.44
CA LEU A 47 6.51 -10.51 0.55
C LEU A 47 7.87 -9.83 0.35
N LEU A 48 8.37 -9.81 -0.88
CA LEU A 48 9.63 -9.15 -1.20
C LEU A 48 9.56 -7.64 -0.95
N PHE A 49 8.42 -7.01 -1.26
CA PHE A 49 8.16 -5.61 -0.96
C PHE A 49 8.19 -5.33 0.55
N GLY A 50 7.56 -6.17 1.37
CA GLY A 50 7.62 -6.07 2.83
C GLY A 50 9.04 -6.22 3.39
N VAL A 51 9.80 -7.21 2.91
CA VAL A 51 11.18 -7.47 3.34
C VAL A 51 12.12 -6.34 2.95
N PHE A 52 11.93 -5.73 1.77
CA PHE A 52 12.78 -4.65 1.25
C PHE A 52 12.83 -3.42 2.16
N HIS A 53 11.83 -3.23 3.02
CA HIS A 53 11.79 -2.12 3.98
C HIS A 53 12.75 -2.28 5.17
N LEU A 54 13.26 -3.49 5.43
CA LEU A 54 14.25 -3.78 6.48
C LEU A 54 13.89 -3.27 7.88
N ASN A 55 12.61 -3.08 8.15
CA ASN A 55 12.09 -2.58 9.42
C ASN A 55 10.85 -3.40 9.81
N PRO A 56 10.88 -4.18 10.91
CA PRO A 56 9.78 -5.09 11.24
C PRO A 56 8.41 -4.41 11.36
N ALA A 57 8.36 -3.21 11.93
CA ALA A 57 7.11 -2.47 12.09
C ALA A 57 6.54 -2.05 10.73
N GLN A 58 7.38 -1.52 9.83
CA GLN A 58 6.97 -1.11 8.49
C GLN A 58 6.72 -2.30 7.56
N SER A 59 7.49 -3.37 7.67
CA SER A 59 7.44 -4.55 6.81
C SER A 59 6.07 -5.23 6.81
N LEU A 60 5.40 -5.32 7.97
CA LEU A 60 4.07 -5.90 8.04
C LEU A 60 3.04 -5.05 7.27
N PHE A 61 3.05 -3.72 7.47
CA PHE A 61 2.16 -2.82 6.72
C PHE A 61 2.48 -2.81 5.23
N ALA A 62 3.77 -2.82 4.88
CA ALA A 62 4.24 -2.89 3.51
C ALA A 62 3.79 -4.20 2.84
N LEU A 63 3.83 -5.34 3.52
CA LEU A 63 3.30 -6.61 3.01
C LEU A 63 1.79 -6.50 2.67
N LEU A 64 0.98 -5.95 3.59
CA LEU A 64 -0.46 -5.81 3.38
C LEU A 64 -0.79 -4.85 2.23
N MET A 65 -0.11 -3.70 2.17
CA MET A 65 -0.19 -2.76 1.05
C MET A 65 0.30 -3.42 -0.25
N GLY A 66 1.34 -4.24 -0.14
CA GLY A 66 1.88 -5.16 -1.12
C GLY A 66 0.81 -5.96 -1.83
N LEU A 67 0.04 -6.72 -1.04
CA LEU A 67 -1.04 -7.57 -1.50
C LEU A 67 -2.15 -6.75 -2.18
N MET A 68 -2.56 -5.64 -1.56
CA MET A 68 -3.62 -4.78 -2.08
C MET A 68 -3.24 -4.17 -3.44
N LEU A 69 -2.08 -3.52 -3.54
CA LEU A 69 -1.61 -2.90 -4.77
C LEU A 69 -1.25 -3.94 -5.84
N GLY A 70 -0.71 -5.10 -5.44
CA GLY A 70 -0.44 -6.21 -6.37
C GLY A 70 -1.72 -6.73 -7.00
N TRP A 71 -2.77 -6.94 -6.20
CA TRP A 71 -4.10 -7.28 -6.71
C TRP A 71 -4.66 -6.16 -7.60
N LEU A 72 -4.55 -4.90 -7.18
CA LEU A 72 -5.05 -3.77 -7.96
C LEU A 72 -4.35 -3.67 -9.32
N TYR A 73 -3.03 -3.84 -9.36
CA TYR A 73 -2.26 -3.89 -10.61
C TYR A 73 -2.74 -5.05 -11.47
N TYR A 74 -2.86 -6.26 -10.91
CA TYR A 74 -3.37 -7.43 -11.63
C TYR A 74 -4.74 -7.17 -12.28
N ARG A 75 -5.59 -6.36 -11.64
CA ARG A 75 -6.94 -6.03 -12.13
C ARG A 75 -7.01 -4.85 -13.09
N THR A 76 -6.19 -3.83 -12.88
CA THR A 76 -6.30 -2.56 -13.61
C THR A 76 -5.23 -2.40 -14.68
N GLN A 77 -4.14 -3.16 -14.57
CA GLN A 77 -2.91 -3.00 -15.34
C GLN A 77 -2.34 -1.56 -15.28
N SER A 78 -2.75 -0.79 -14.28
CA SER A 78 -2.39 0.62 -14.15
C SER A 78 -1.31 0.80 -13.09
N LEU A 79 -0.09 1.02 -13.56
CA LEU A 79 1.00 1.40 -12.69
C LEU A 79 0.79 2.79 -12.08
N ALA A 80 0.21 3.72 -12.86
CA ALA A 80 -0.11 5.07 -12.40
C ALA A 80 -1.08 5.06 -11.20
N LEU A 81 -2.08 4.17 -11.22
CA LEU A 81 -3.01 4.03 -10.10
C LEU A 81 -2.31 3.49 -8.84
N CYS A 82 -1.41 2.53 -9.00
CA CYS A 82 -0.64 1.98 -7.88
C CYS A 82 0.29 3.05 -7.28
N ILE A 83 1.00 3.79 -8.14
CA ILE A 83 1.86 4.91 -7.74
C ILE A 83 1.06 5.97 -6.99
N ALA A 84 -0.10 6.38 -7.51
CA ALA A 84 -0.91 7.42 -6.89
C ALA A 84 -1.42 7.00 -5.49
N LEU A 85 -1.90 5.76 -5.35
CA LEU A 85 -2.36 5.25 -4.06
C LEU A 85 -1.22 5.04 -3.05
N HIS A 86 -0.07 4.59 -3.52
CA HIS A 86 1.11 4.44 -2.67
C HIS A 86 1.65 5.80 -2.22
N ALA A 87 1.76 6.77 -3.14
CA ALA A 87 2.12 8.14 -2.81
C ALA A 87 1.14 8.78 -1.82
N LEU A 88 -0.17 8.57 -2.00
CA LEU A 88 -1.20 9.01 -1.06
C LEU A 88 -1.00 8.39 0.33
N ASN A 89 -0.72 7.08 0.41
CA ASN A 89 -0.44 6.42 1.67
C ASN A 89 0.78 7.04 2.39
N ASN A 90 1.86 7.29 1.65
CA ASN A 90 3.06 7.90 2.22
C ASN A 90 2.81 9.35 2.64
N LEU A 91 2.04 10.13 1.87
CA LEU A 91 1.62 11.48 2.25
C LEU A 91 0.79 11.48 3.53
N LEU A 92 -0.20 10.58 3.66
CA LEU A 92 -1.00 10.47 4.89
C LEU A 92 -0.15 10.07 6.09
N SER A 93 0.77 9.12 5.93
CA SER A 93 1.71 8.72 6.98
C SER A 93 2.64 9.87 7.37
N PHE A 94 3.16 10.61 6.40
CA PHE A 94 4.03 11.76 6.62
C PHE A 94 3.28 12.91 7.31
N SER A 95 2.05 13.21 6.88
CA SER A 95 1.18 14.20 7.54
C SER A 95 0.90 13.78 8.99
N SER A 96 0.54 12.51 9.23
CA SER A 96 0.33 11.99 10.58
C SER A 96 1.58 12.16 11.46
N MET A 97 2.77 11.87 10.93
CA MET A 97 4.03 12.09 11.65
C MET A 97 4.25 13.57 11.99
N MET A 98 3.92 14.50 11.08
CA MET A 98 4.03 15.94 11.33
C MET A 98 3.01 16.45 12.35
N TYR A 99 1.78 15.93 12.32
CA TYR A 99 0.72 16.30 13.29
C TYR A 99 0.93 15.66 14.67
N ASN A 100 1.47 14.44 14.75
CA ASN A 100 1.81 13.78 16.02
C ASN A 100 2.96 14.47 16.79
N GLY A 101 3.61 15.48 16.20
CA GLY A 101 4.43 16.45 16.95
C GLY A 101 3.62 17.28 17.96
N THR A 102 2.28 17.25 17.87
CA THR A 102 1.35 17.67 18.93
C THR A 102 0.96 16.42 19.74
N ALA A 103 1.59 16.23 20.89
CA ALA A 103 1.53 15.01 21.67
C ALA A 103 0.10 14.64 22.10
N LEU A 104 -0.52 13.66 21.42
CA LEU A 104 -1.47 12.79 22.10
C LEU A 104 -0.65 11.94 23.06
N ASN A 105 -0.83 12.13 24.37
CA ASN A 105 -0.15 11.28 25.35
C ASN A 105 -0.52 9.80 25.12
N GLU A 106 0.35 8.88 25.51
CA GLU A 106 0.14 7.43 25.36
C GLU A 106 -1.24 7.00 25.92
N ALA A 107 -1.71 7.66 26.98
CA ALA A 107 -3.02 7.45 27.56
C ALA A 107 -4.17 7.84 26.60
N ALA A 108 -4.06 8.92 25.83
CA ALA A 108 -5.04 9.32 24.83
C ALA A 108 -5.03 8.36 23.64
N GLN A 109 -3.85 7.94 23.17
CA GLN A 109 -3.76 6.91 22.12
C GLN A 109 -4.40 5.61 22.57
N HIS A 110 -4.08 5.11 23.77
CA HIS A 110 -4.70 3.91 24.32
C HIS A 110 -6.23 4.04 24.43
N ARG A 111 -6.74 5.17 24.94
CA ARG A 111 -8.19 5.43 25.03
C ARG A 111 -8.88 5.44 23.67
N ILE A 112 -8.25 6.03 22.66
CA ILE A 112 -8.78 6.05 21.30
C ILE A 112 -8.79 4.63 20.74
N LEU A 113 -7.68 3.91 20.82
CA LEU A 113 -7.56 2.54 20.30
C LEU A 113 -8.51 1.57 21.01
N SER A 114 -8.78 1.75 22.30
CA SER A 114 -9.73 0.93 23.06
C SER A 114 -11.19 1.37 22.90
N SER A 115 -11.47 2.43 22.15
CA SER A 115 -12.83 2.97 22.04
C SER A 115 -13.70 2.17 21.07
N ASN A 116 -14.99 2.05 21.38
CA ASN A 116 -15.97 1.47 20.45
C ASN A 116 -16.06 2.26 19.14
N SER A 117 -15.82 3.58 19.20
CA SER A 117 -15.73 4.44 18.02
C SER A 117 -14.60 4.01 17.09
N PHE A 118 -13.43 3.66 17.63
CA PHE A 118 -12.30 3.20 16.82
C PHE A 118 -12.61 1.86 16.13
N LEU A 119 -13.20 0.90 16.87
CA LEU A 119 -13.65 -0.35 16.27
C LEU A 119 -14.70 -0.13 15.17
N LEU A 120 -15.65 0.78 15.39
CA LEU A 120 -16.64 1.16 14.39
C LEU A 120 -16.00 1.82 13.17
N THR A 121 -15.00 2.70 13.36
CA THR A 121 -14.24 3.30 12.27
C THR A 121 -13.52 2.25 11.43
N LEU A 122 -12.85 1.27 12.08
CA LEU A 122 -12.20 0.17 11.36
C LEU A 122 -13.20 -0.67 10.58
N LEU A 123 -14.37 -0.97 11.17
CA LEU A 123 -15.42 -1.72 10.50
C LEU A 123 -15.92 -0.97 9.26
N VAL A 124 -16.28 0.30 9.39
CA VAL A 124 -16.77 1.12 8.27
C VAL A 124 -15.71 1.26 7.19
N ALA A 125 -14.45 1.54 7.56
CA ALA A 125 -13.34 1.62 6.60
C ALA A 125 -13.13 0.28 5.88
N GLY A 126 -13.20 -0.84 6.59
CA GLY A 126 -13.10 -2.18 6.03
C GLY A 126 -14.24 -2.50 5.05
N LEU A 127 -15.48 -2.12 5.38
CA LEU A 127 -16.64 -2.28 4.49
C LEU A 127 -16.53 -1.42 3.24
N LEU A 128 -16.09 -0.16 3.38
CA LEU A 128 -15.88 0.74 2.24
C LEU A 128 -14.76 0.23 1.34
N MET A 129 -13.63 -0.19 1.92
CA MET A 129 -12.53 -0.79 1.19
C MET A 129 -12.97 -2.08 0.47
N GLY A 130 -13.63 -2.99 1.18
CA GLY A 130 -14.16 -4.23 0.61
C GLY A 130 -15.16 -3.97 -0.52
N GLY A 131 -16.05 -2.99 -0.35
CA GLY A 131 -17.00 -2.56 -1.38
C GLY A 131 -16.31 -1.96 -2.60
N LEU A 132 -15.28 -1.13 -2.40
CA LEU A 132 -14.47 -0.57 -3.49
C LEU A 132 -13.72 -1.66 -4.25
N LEU A 133 -13.05 -2.58 -3.56
CA LEU A 133 -12.34 -3.70 -4.19
C LEU A 133 -13.34 -4.62 -4.92
N TRP A 134 -14.49 -4.90 -4.33
CA TRP A 134 -15.56 -5.66 -4.99
C TRP A 134 -16.08 -4.94 -6.25
N TRP A 135 -16.24 -3.62 -6.20
CA TRP A 135 -16.69 -2.82 -7.34
C TRP A 135 -15.64 -2.79 -8.45
N ILE A 136 -14.37 -2.54 -8.13
CA ILE A 136 -13.26 -2.67 -9.07
C ILE A 136 -13.27 -4.08 -9.69
N ASN A 137 -13.53 -5.10 -8.87
CA ASN A 137 -13.63 -6.47 -9.34
C ASN A 137 -14.77 -6.70 -10.36
N ARG A 138 -15.82 -5.89 -10.33
CA ARG A 138 -16.94 -5.98 -11.27
C ARG A 138 -16.67 -5.24 -12.59
N ILE A 139 -15.91 -4.14 -12.55
CA ILE A 139 -15.73 -3.25 -13.71
C ILE A 139 -14.40 -3.45 -14.44
N THR A 140 -13.48 -4.25 -13.89
CA THR A 140 -12.17 -4.51 -14.48
C THR A 140 -11.97 -5.99 -14.79
N SER A 141 -11.24 -6.25 -15.87
CA SER A 141 -10.85 -7.61 -16.23
C SER A 141 -9.47 -7.93 -15.65
N PRO A 142 -9.24 -9.16 -15.15
CA PRO A 142 -7.90 -9.58 -14.75
C PRO A 142 -6.89 -9.46 -15.90
N ALA A 143 -5.61 -9.32 -15.56
CA ALA A 143 -4.52 -9.28 -16.52
C ALA A 143 -4.65 -10.43 -17.54
N PRO A 144 -4.65 -10.14 -18.86
CA PRO A 144 -4.69 -11.20 -19.86
C PRO A 144 -3.44 -12.07 -19.75
N ALA A 145 -3.62 -13.37 -20.00
CA ALA A 145 -2.51 -14.34 -20.00
C ALA A 145 -1.40 -13.95 -20.99
N GLU A 146 -1.68 -13.10 -21.97
CA GLU A 146 -0.76 -12.68 -23.03
C GLU A 146 0.31 -11.69 -22.56
N LEU A 147 0.15 -11.04 -21.39
CA LEU A 147 1.26 -10.36 -20.71
C LEU A 147 2.34 -11.35 -20.21
N ALA A 148 2.10 -12.66 -20.34
CA ALA A 148 3.04 -13.76 -20.17
C ALA A 148 3.96 -14.04 -21.36
N GLY A 149 3.76 -13.36 -22.50
CA GLY A 149 4.69 -13.35 -23.64
C GLY A 149 5.84 -12.38 -23.45
#